data_AF-A0A922Z3M4-F1
#
_entry.id   AF-A0A922Z3M4-F1
#
_cell.length_a   1.000
_cell.length_b   1.000
_cell.length_c   1.000
_cell.angle_alpha   90.00
_cell.angle_beta   90.00
_cell.angle_gamma   90.00
#
_symmetry.space_group_name_H-M   'P 1'
#
loop_
_entity.id
_entity.type
_entity.pdbx_description
1 polymer ?
#
loop_
_entity_poly.entity_id
_entity_poly.type
_entity_poly.pdbx_seq_one_letter_code
_entity_poly.pdbx_strand_id
1 'polypeptide(L)'
;MAALRRAAMLAFGGPGCFVGVARADGLRRMRGGRRRRMSLKLVYPALALILWIFVVLGILFMRRKAAFAGKQVRIADVAVSTEAYPQPARLAAANFANQFETPVIFFALIMLAMEVGATSYIMAALAWLYVASRVVHTVIHVGSNDLRLRAPAFGLGVVVLFCMWIGVVLAVL
;
A
#
# COMPACT_ATOMS: atom_id res chain seq x y z
N MET A 1 -60.43 28.16 0.83
CA MET A 1 -59.89 28.28 2.21
C MET A 1 -60.25 27.00 2.95
N ALA A 2 -59.39 25.98 2.91
CA ALA A 2 -58.37 25.72 3.92
C ALA A 2 -58.92 24.96 5.15
N ALA A 3 -59.47 23.75 4.97
CA ALA A 3 -59.80 22.91 6.14
C ALA A 3 -59.89 21.38 5.95
N LEU A 4 -59.83 20.79 4.74
CA LEU A 4 -59.98 19.32 4.63
C LEU A 4 -58.98 18.63 3.69
N ARG A 5 -57.72 19.08 3.76
CA ARG A 5 -56.55 18.34 3.24
C ARG A 5 -56.03 17.27 4.22
N ARG A 6 -56.82 16.89 5.24
CA ARG A 6 -56.43 16.02 6.38
C ARG A 6 -57.11 14.64 6.42
N ALA A 7 -57.86 14.24 5.39
CA ALA A 7 -58.56 12.95 5.37
C ALA A 7 -57.79 11.80 4.68
N ALA A 8 -56.54 12.02 4.24
CA ALA A 8 -55.71 11.00 3.57
C ALA A 8 -54.65 10.36 4.49
N MET A 9 -54.86 10.37 5.81
CA MET A 9 -53.87 9.96 6.81
C MET A 9 -54.42 8.97 7.84
N LEU A 10 -55.36 8.09 7.48
CA LEU A 10 -55.91 7.06 8.40
C LEU A 10 -56.34 5.77 7.69
N ALA A 11 -55.46 5.14 6.90
CA ALA A 11 -55.75 3.82 6.32
C ALA A 11 -54.54 2.89 6.19
N PHE A 12 -53.61 2.92 7.15
CA PHE A 12 -52.58 1.88 7.29
C PHE A 12 -52.43 1.47 8.75
N GLY A 13 -53.18 0.43 9.14
CA GLY A 13 -53.09 -0.22 10.45
C GLY A 13 -53.64 -1.64 10.35
N GLY A 14 -52.76 -2.60 10.08
CA GLY A 14 -53.03 -4.04 10.20
C GLY A 14 -51.87 -4.72 10.91
N PRO A 15 -52.08 -5.48 12.01
CA PRO A 15 -51.02 -6.08 12.80
C PRO A 15 -50.72 -7.49 12.30
N GLY A 16 -49.56 -7.69 11.67
CA GLY A 16 -49.13 -9.02 11.27
C GLY A 16 -47.74 -9.02 10.65
N CYS A 17 -46.85 -9.84 11.21
CA CYS A 17 -45.60 -10.28 10.61
C CYS A 17 -44.41 -9.28 10.60
N PHE A 18 -43.95 -8.84 11.78
CA PHE A 18 -42.59 -8.28 11.94
C PHE A 18 -41.92 -8.83 13.21
N VAL A 19 -41.86 -10.16 13.34
CA VAL A 19 -41.02 -10.84 14.34
C VAL A 19 -40.07 -11.76 13.58
N GLY A 20 -38.85 -11.30 13.31
CA GLY A 20 -37.83 -12.17 12.70
C GLY A 20 -36.51 -11.55 12.24
N VAL A 21 -36.42 -10.25 11.95
CA VAL A 21 -35.21 -9.68 11.28
C VAL A 21 -34.27 -8.90 12.22
N ALA A 22 -34.67 -8.57 13.46
CA ALA A 22 -33.88 -7.65 14.29
C ALA A 22 -32.72 -8.29 15.10
N ARG A 23 -32.58 -9.63 15.15
CA ARG A 23 -31.57 -10.29 16.01
C ARG A 23 -30.27 -10.65 15.28
N ALA A 24 -30.27 -10.76 13.95
CA ALA A 24 -29.08 -11.08 13.16
C ALA A 24 -28.15 -9.87 12.93
N ASP A 25 -28.70 -8.66 12.96
CA ASP A 25 -27.95 -7.42 12.66
C ASP A 25 -26.99 -7.00 13.78
N GLY A 26 -27.30 -7.32 15.04
CA GLY A 26 -26.43 -7.04 16.18
C GLY A 26 -25.11 -7.84 16.14
N LEU A 27 -25.18 -9.11 15.74
CA LEU A 27 -24.00 -9.99 15.60
C LEU A 27 -23.17 -9.65 14.35
N ARG A 28 -23.80 -9.20 13.25
CA ARG A 28 -23.11 -8.66 12.07
C ARG A 28 -22.37 -7.35 12.39
N ARG A 29 -22.96 -6.43 13.15
CA ARG A 29 -22.31 -5.17 13.56
C ARG A 29 -21.10 -5.41 14.48
N MET A 30 -21.19 -6.34 15.44
CA MET A 30 -20.08 -6.70 16.33
C MET A 30 -18.91 -7.40 15.60
N ARG A 31 -19.20 -8.32 14.67
CA ARG A 31 -18.17 -8.96 13.81
C ARG A 31 -17.51 -7.96 12.86
N GLY A 32 -18.27 -6.99 12.33
CA GLY A 32 -17.74 -5.95 11.44
C GLY A 32 -16.71 -5.02 12.09
N GLY A 33 -16.90 -4.67 13.37
CA GLY A 33 -15.97 -3.80 14.11
C GLY A 33 -14.61 -4.45 14.38
N ARG A 34 -14.59 -5.73 14.74
CA ARG A 34 -13.34 -6.48 15.01
C ARG A 34 -12.59 -6.80 13.70
N ARG A 35 -13.29 -7.16 12.62
CA ARG A 35 -12.68 -7.37 11.29
C ARG A 35 -12.09 -6.06 10.76
N ARG A 36 -12.80 -4.93 10.85
CA ARG A 36 -12.28 -3.60 10.48
C ARG A 36 -11.01 -3.21 11.22
N ARG A 37 -10.97 -3.34 12.56
CA ARG A 37 -9.79 -2.93 13.36
C ARG A 37 -8.54 -3.75 13.06
N MET A 38 -8.69 -5.04 12.75
CA MET A 38 -7.55 -5.91 12.45
C MET A 38 -6.98 -5.63 11.05
N SER A 39 -7.84 -5.38 10.06
CA SER A 39 -7.42 -4.99 8.71
C SER A 39 -6.62 -3.69 8.67
N LEU A 40 -6.96 -2.69 9.50
CA LEU A 40 -6.26 -1.40 9.54
C LEU A 40 -4.75 -1.54 9.81
N LYS A 41 -4.32 -2.57 10.56
CA LYS A 41 -2.92 -2.78 10.91
C LYS A 41 -2.02 -3.04 9.70
N LEU A 42 -2.56 -3.67 8.66
CA LEU A 42 -1.85 -3.97 7.41
C LEU A 42 -2.02 -2.84 6.38
N VAL A 43 -3.12 -2.11 6.45
CA VAL A 43 -3.38 -0.96 5.57
C VAL A 43 -2.36 0.16 5.79
N TYR A 44 -1.98 0.45 7.05
CA TYR A 44 -1.00 1.52 7.32
C TYR A 44 0.38 1.27 6.68
N PRO A 45 1.02 0.09 6.83
CA PRO A 45 2.23 -0.25 6.09
C PRO A 45 2.09 -0.11 4.57
N ALA A 46 0.96 -0.54 3.99
CA ALA A 46 0.72 -0.43 2.56
C ALA A 46 0.67 1.03 2.10
N LEU A 47 -0.06 1.90 2.84
CA LEU A 47 -0.11 3.33 2.55
C LEU A 47 1.26 3.99 2.73
N ALA A 48 2.02 3.60 3.75
CA ALA A 48 3.38 4.11 3.97
C ALA A 48 4.32 3.77 2.81
N LEU A 49 4.21 2.55 2.26
CA LEU A 49 4.99 2.15 1.10
C LEU A 49 4.60 2.92 -0.17
N ILE A 50 3.30 3.10 -0.39
CA ILE A 50 2.79 3.91 -1.51
C ILE A 50 3.33 5.33 -1.42
N LEU A 51 3.27 5.94 -0.23
CA LEU A 51 3.84 7.27 0.02
C LEU A 51 5.34 7.29 -0.29
N TRP A 52 6.08 6.26 0.13
CA TRP A 52 7.51 6.17 -0.17
C TRP A 52 7.81 6.09 -1.66
N ILE A 53 7.00 5.36 -2.44
CA ILE A 53 7.12 5.31 -3.90
C ILE A 53 6.94 6.71 -4.51
N PHE A 54 5.96 7.49 -4.04
CA PHE A 54 5.78 8.88 -4.47
C PHE A 54 6.97 9.77 -4.11
N VAL A 55 7.57 9.60 -2.92
CA VAL A 55 8.79 10.31 -2.52
C VAL A 55 9.94 9.99 -3.47
N VAL A 56 10.17 8.71 -3.78
CA VAL A 56 11.22 8.29 -4.73
C VAL A 56 10.97 8.83 -6.13
N LEU A 57 9.71 8.85 -6.59
CA LEU A 57 9.33 9.46 -7.85
C LEU A 57 9.66 10.97 -7.87
N GLY A 58 9.38 11.67 -6.77
CA GLY A 58 9.76 13.07 -6.59
C GLY A 58 11.26 13.29 -6.69
N ILE A 59 12.07 12.45 -6.03
CA ILE A 59 13.54 12.50 -6.10
C ILE A 59 14.03 12.31 -7.55
N LEU A 60 13.48 11.30 -8.24
CA LEU A 60 13.80 11.05 -9.65
C LEU A 60 13.49 12.27 -10.53
N PHE A 61 12.30 12.85 -10.34
CA PHE A 61 11.85 14.01 -11.11
C PHE A 61 12.75 15.24 -10.88
N MET A 62 13.11 15.52 -9.63
CA MET A 62 14.03 16.61 -9.28
C MET A 62 15.42 16.40 -9.90
N ARG A 63 15.97 15.18 -9.83
CA ARG A 63 17.28 14.86 -10.43
C ARG A 63 17.28 14.95 -11.95
N ARG A 64 16.19 14.53 -12.61
CA ARG A 64 16.01 14.73 -14.06
C ARG A 64 15.93 16.22 -14.42
N LYS A 65 15.13 17.00 -13.68
CA LYS A 65 15.04 18.46 -13.88
C LYS A 65 16.38 19.15 -13.73
N ALA A 66 17.17 18.80 -12.72
CA ALA A 66 18.51 19.34 -12.51
C ALA A 66 19.45 19.01 -13.69
N ALA A 67 19.35 17.82 -14.28
CA ALA A 67 20.13 17.44 -15.45
C ALA A 67 19.82 18.31 -16.69
N PHE A 68 18.54 18.65 -16.90
CA PHE A 68 18.13 19.57 -17.98
C PHE A 68 18.52 21.02 -17.70
N ALA A 69 18.33 21.50 -16.47
CA ALA A 69 18.68 22.87 -16.08
C ALA A 69 20.19 23.14 -16.16
N GLY A 70 21.01 22.13 -15.86
CA GLY A 70 22.47 22.21 -15.98
C GLY A 70 23.02 22.14 -17.42
N LYS A 71 22.16 22.10 -18.45
CA LYS A 71 22.53 21.86 -19.86
C LYS A 71 23.37 20.60 -20.10
N GLN A 72 23.33 19.63 -19.18
CA GLN A 72 24.12 18.41 -19.27
C GLN A 72 23.54 17.40 -20.27
N VAL A 73 22.29 17.58 -20.69
CA VAL A 73 21.62 16.68 -21.64
C VAL A 73 20.67 17.46 -22.56
N ARG A 74 20.76 17.26 -23.87
CA ARG A 74 19.79 17.79 -24.84
C ARG A 74 18.59 16.85 -24.93
N ILE A 75 17.39 17.40 -25.08
CA ILE A 75 16.13 16.63 -25.17
C ILE A 75 16.18 15.57 -26.30
N ALA A 76 16.89 15.87 -27.39
CA ALA A 76 17.07 14.95 -28.52
C ALA A 76 17.85 13.66 -28.15
N ASP A 77 18.83 13.75 -27.26
CA ASP A 77 19.67 12.61 -26.87
C ASP A 77 18.95 11.71 -25.84
N VAL A 78 18.03 12.28 -25.06
CA VAL A 78 17.19 11.57 -24.06
C VAL A 78 16.11 10.70 -24.71
N ALA A 79 15.62 11.09 -25.88
CA ALA A 79 14.58 10.35 -26.60
C ALA A 79 15.08 9.01 -27.17
N VAL A 80 16.40 8.88 -27.34
CA VAL A 80 17.04 7.70 -27.97
C VAL A 80 17.61 6.75 -26.92
N SER A 81 18.18 7.24 -25.82
CA SER A 81 18.67 6.37 -24.75
C SER A 81 18.63 6.99 -23.36
N THR A 82 18.31 6.17 -22.36
CA THR A 82 18.35 6.56 -20.93
C THR A 82 19.79 6.77 -20.44
N GLU A 83 20.80 6.39 -21.23
CA GLU A 83 22.23 6.51 -20.89
C GLU A 83 22.72 7.95 -20.93
N ALA A 84 22.06 8.82 -21.72
CA ALA A 84 22.37 10.24 -21.80
C ALA A 84 22.13 11.00 -20.48
N TYR A 85 21.42 10.41 -19.51
CA TYR A 85 21.26 11.00 -18.20
C TYR A 85 22.54 10.91 -17.35
N PRO A 86 22.86 11.97 -16.57
CA PRO A 86 23.97 11.93 -15.63
C PRO A 86 23.75 10.85 -14.56
N GLN A 87 24.85 10.30 -14.04
CA GLN A 87 24.88 9.16 -13.12
C GLN A 87 23.88 9.26 -11.95
N PRO A 88 23.68 10.42 -11.28
CA PRO A 88 22.71 10.54 -10.19
C PRO A 88 21.25 10.33 -10.62
N ALA A 89 20.90 10.71 -11.86
CA ALA A 89 19.56 10.52 -12.41
C ALA A 89 19.34 9.07 -12.85
N ARG A 90 20.38 8.38 -13.37
CA ARG A 90 20.32 6.94 -13.67
C ARG A 90 20.18 6.09 -12.40
N LEU A 91 20.92 6.40 -11.34
CA LEU A 91 20.78 5.73 -10.05
C LEU A 91 19.37 5.89 -9.47
N ALA A 92 18.78 7.08 -9.56
CA ALA A 92 17.42 7.31 -9.11
C ALA A 92 16.39 6.53 -9.96
N ALA A 93 16.60 6.43 -11.28
CA ALA A 93 15.73 5.66 -12.17
C ALA A 93 15.81 4.16 -11.90
N ALA A 94 17.03 3.62 -11.70
CA ALA A 94 17.24 2.22 -11.34
C ALA A 94 16.62 1.89 -9.98
N ASN A 95 16.77 2.77 -8.98
CA ASN A 95 16.11 2.60 -7.69
C ASN A 95 14.58 2.62 -7.82
N PHE A 96 14.03 3.52 -8.65
CA PHE A 96 12.59 3.59 -8.89
C PHE A 96 12.06 2.30 -9.56
N ALA A 97 12.74 1.75 -10.56
CA ALA A 97 12.36 0.48 -11.16
C ALA A 97 12.34 -0.67 -10.14
N ASN A 98 13.39 -0.76 -9.30
CA ASN A 98 13.48 -1.74 -8.22
C ASN A 98 12.35 -1.58 -7.16
N GLN A 99 11.72 -0.41 -7.06
CA GLN A 99 10.54 -0.15 -6.22
C GLN A 99 9.24 -0.75 -6.76
N PHE A 100 9.23 -1.39 -7.94
CA PHE A 100 8.06 -2.12 -8.42
C PHE A 100 8.24 -3.63 -8.45
N GLU A 101 9.46 -4.16 -8.43
CA GLU A 101 9.68 -5.62 -8.50
C GLU A 101 9.23 -6.34 -7.22
N THR A 102 9.79 -5.94 -6.07
CA THR A 102 9.46 -6.57 -4.78
C THR A 102 8.19 -6.01 -4.12
N PRO A 103 7.86 -4.70 -4.22
CA PRO A 103 6.65 -4.17 -3.62
C PRO A 103 5.34 -4.70 -4.21
N VAL A 104 5.33 -5.16 -5.46
CA VAL A 104 4.14 -5.81 -6.04
C VAL A 104 3.79 -7.07 -5.26
N ILE A 105 4.79 -7.87 -4.89
CA ILE A 105 4.61 -9.07 -4.06
C ILE A 105 4.09 -8.68 -2.67
N PHE A 106 4.63 -7.62 -2.08
CA PHE A 106 4.17 -7.10 -0.80
C PHE A 106 2.67 -6.74 -0.82
N PHE A 107 2.23 -5.97 -1.82
CA PHE A 107 0.82 -5.57 -1.93
C PHE A 107 -0.08 -6.79 -2.14
N ALA A 108 0.34 -7.76 -2.95
CA ALA A 108 -0.38 -9.03 -3.11
C ALA A 108 -0.52 -9.78 -1.78
N LEU A 109 0.55 -9.90 -1.00
CA LEU A 109 0.53 -10.56 0.31
C LEU A 109 -0.36 -9.84 1.32
N ILE A 110 -0.36 -8.50 1.34
CA ILE A 110 -1.25 -7.71 2.21
C ILE A 110 -2.72 -7.97 1.85
N MET A 111 -3.07 -7.96 0.56
CA MET A 111 -4.43 -8.22 0.10
C MET A 111 -4.88 -9.65 0.46
N LEU A 112 -4.03 -10.64 0.22
CA LEU A 112 -4.31 -12.03 0.59
C LEU A 112 -4.48 -12.18 2.11
N ALA A 113 -3.55 -11.61 2.89
CA ALA A 113 -3.59 -11.64 4.36
C ALA A 113 -4.87 -11.01 4.93
N MET A 114 -5.38 -9.95 4.30
CA MET A 114 -6.64 -9.32 4.69
C MET A 114 -7.85 -10.21 4.39
N GLU A 115 -7.84 -10.94 3.27
CA GLU A 115 -8.93 -11.82 2.87
C GLU A 115 -9.02 -13.04 3.78
N VAL A 116 -7.89 -13.74 3.98
CA VAL A 116 -7.81 -14.93 4.84
C VAL A 116 -7.84 -14.59 6.34
N GLY A 117 -7.79 -13.30 6.69
CA GLY A 117 -7.86 -12.83 8.07
C GLY A 117 -6.54 -12.93 8.86
N ALA A 118 -5.41 -13.18 8.18
CA ALA A 118 -4.04 -13.21 8.72
C ALA A 118 -3.53 -11.82 9.13
N THR A 119 -4.25 -11.16 10.03
CA THR A 119 -4.07 -9.75 10.43
C THR A 119 -3.46 -9.63 11.83
N SER A 120 -2.57 -10.56 12.16
CA SER A 120 -1.89 -10.63 13.46
C SER A 120 -0.92 -9.46 13.65
N TYR A 121 -0.55 -9.19 14.91
CA TYR A 121 0.47 -8.17 15.21
C TYR A 121 1.84 -8.52 14.62
N ILE A 122 2.15 -9.81 14.50
CA ILE A 122 3.38 -10.30 13.87
C ILE A 122 3.38 -9.94 12.38
N MET A 123 2.28 -10.18 11.66
CA MET A 123 2.17 -9.82 10.24
C MET A 123 2.31 -8.31 10.03
N ALA A 124 1.72 -7.50 10.92
CA ALA A 124 1.87 -6.05 10.88
C ALA A 124 3.31 -5.60 11.16
N ALA A 125 4.01 -6.21 12.11
CA ALA A 125 5.41 -5.93 12.40
C ALA A 125 6.33 -6.28 11.21
N LEU A 126 6.11 -7.44 10.58
CA LEU A 126 6.81 -7.83 9.36
C LEU A 126 6.55 -6.85 8.22
N ALA A 127 5.30 -6.39 8.07
CA ALA A 127 4.97 -5.41 7.05
C ALA A 127 5.68 -4.07 7.25
N TRP A 128 5.76 -3.58 8.49
CA TRP A 128 6.54 -2.38 8.81
C TRP A 128 8.05 -2.58 8.62
N LEU A 129 8.58 -3.76 8.96
CA LEU A 129 9.98 -4.10 8.73
C LEU A 129 10.32 -4.10 7.23
N TYR A 130 9.39 -4.57 6.40
CA TYR A 130 9.53 -4.47 4.94
C TYR A 130 9.58 -3.00 4.48
N VAL A 131 8.67 -2.14 4.95
CA VAL A 131 8.71 -0.70 4.61
C VAL A 131 10.04 -0.07 5.02
N ALA A 132 10.53 -0.36 6.23
CA ALA A 132 11.80 0.16 6.72
C ALA A 132 12.99 -0.31 5.87
N SER A 133 13.03 -1.58 5.46
CA SER A 133 14.10 -2.09 4.59
C SER A 133 14.13 -1.37 3.24
N ARG A 134 12.97 -1.01 2.67
CA ARG A 134 12.87 -0.22 1.43
C ARG A 134 13.39 1.21 1.58
N VAL A 135 13.12 1.85 2.71
CA VAL A 135 13.66 3.17 3.04
C VAL A 135 15.18 3.11 3.12
N VAL A 136 15.72 2.17 3.91
CA VAL A 136 17.16 1.97 4.09
C VAL A 136 17.85 1.66 2.76
N HIS A 137 17.31 0.72 1.97
CA HIS A 137 17.85 0.39 0.65
C HIS A 137 17.89 1.61 -0.27
N THR A 138 16.82 2.42 -0.29
CA THR A 138 16.75 3.65 -1.09
C THR A 138 17.81 4.66 -0.66
N VAL A 139 17.97 4.89 0.65
CA VAL A 139 18.97 5.84 1.18
C VAL A 139 20.39 5.41 0.81
N ILE A 140 20.71 4.12 0.94
CA ILE A 140 22.03 3.59 0.55
C ILE A 140 22.26 3.72 -0.95
N HIS A 141 21.26 3.36 -1.76
CA HIS A 141 21.38 3.36 -3.22
C HIS A 141 21.49 4.76 -3.82
N VAL A 142 20.70 5.71 -3.30
CA VAL A 142 20.58 7.07 -3.83
C VAL A 142 21.60 8.03 -3.21
N GLY A 143 22.11 7.71 -2.01
CA GLY A 143 23.08 8.50 -1.24
C GLY A 143 24.53 8.01 -1.36
N SER A 144 24.90 6.98 -0.59
CA SER A 144 26.29 6.55 -0.42
C SER A 144 26.84 5.65 -1.55
N ASN A 145 25.95 5.02 -2.32
CA ASN A 145 26.30 4.11 -3.41
C ASN A 145 27.30 2.99 -3.01
N ASP A 146 27.26 2.54 -1.75
CA ASP A 146 28.08 1.42 -1.30
C ASP A 146 27.41 0.09 -1.65
N LEU A 147 28.04 -0.63 -2.58
CA LEU A 147 27.56 -1.91 -3.10
C LEU A 147 27.46 -2.98 -2.00
N ARG A 148 28.31 -2.92 -0.97
CA ARG A 148 28.41 -3.91 0.13
C ARG A 148 27.21 -3.84 1.06
N LEU A 149 26.59 -2.66 1.19
CA LEU A 149 25.42 -2.45 2.03
C LEU A 149 24.10 -2.62 1.25
N ARG A 150 24.14 -2.49 -0.08
CA ARG A 150 22.95 -2.61 -0.94
C ARG A 150 22.38 -4.02 -0.98
N ALA A 151 23.24 -5.02 -1.21
CA ALA A 151 22.82 -6.42 -1.32
C ALA A 151 22.14 -6.96 -0.04
N PRO A 152 22.70 -6.78 1.17
CA PRO A 152 22.04 -7.25 2.39
C PRO A 152 20.74 -6.49 2.70
N ALA A 153 20.66 -5.18 2.39
CA ALA A 153 19.41 -4.43 2.58
C ALA A 153 18.28 -4.94 1.66
N PHE A 154 18.59 -5.29 0.41
CA PHE A 154 17.65 -5.93 -0.49
C PHE A 154 17.27 -7.34 -0.02
N GLY A 155 18.28 -8.15 0.37
CA GLY A 155 18.08 -9.51 0.88
C GLY A 155 17.19 -9.56 2.12
N LEU A 156 17.36 -8.62 3.06
CA LEU A 156 16.48 -8.49 4.22
C LEU A 156 15.02 -8.29 3.80
N GLY A 157 14.76 -7.43 2.81
CA GLY A 157 13.42 -7.23 2.27
C GLY A 157 12.81 -8.50 1.69
N VAL A 158 13.59 -9.29 0.95
CA VAL A 158 13.15 -10.57 0.37
C VAL A 158 12.84 -11.60 1.47
N VAL A 159 13.69 -11.72 2.49
CA VAL A 159 13.46 -12.62 3.62
C VAL A 159 12.17 -12.24 4.36
N VAL A 160 11.94 -10.95 4.59
CA VAL A 160 10.71 -10.47 5.23
C VAL A 160 9.46 -10.82 4.39
N LEU A 161 9.51 -10.64 3.06
CA LEU A 161 8.41 -11.06 2.18
C LEU A 161 8.16 -12.57 2.26
N PHE A 162 9.21 -13.37 2.31
CA PHE A 162 9.09 -14.81 2.46
C PHE A 162 8.45 -15.20 3.80
N CYS A 163 8.82 -14.55 4.91
CA CYS A 163 8.17 -14.75 6.20
C CYS A 163 6.69 -14.36 6.19
N MET A 164 6.33 -13.24 5.53
CA MET A 164 4.93 -12.85 5.36
C MET A 164 4.16 -13.88 4.53
N TRP A 165 4.75 -14.40 3.47
CA TRP A 165 4.15 -15.47 2.66
C TRP A 165 3.87 -16.73 3.50
N ILE A 166 4.84 -17.18 4.31
CA ILE A 166 4.63 -18.31 5.25
C ILE A 166 3.45 -18.01 6.17
N GLY A 167 3.39 -16.81 6.74
CA GLY A 167 2.29 -16.41 7.62
C GLY A 167 0.91 -16.43 6.95
N VAL A 168 0.84 -16.14 5.64
CA VAL A 168 -0.39 -16.27 4.85
C VAL A 168 -0.72 -17.73 4.59
N VAL A 169 0.25 -18.56 4.19
CA VAL A 169 0.05 -20.00 3.95
C VAL A 169 -0.47 -20.70 5.21
N LEU A 170 0.14 -20.43 6.36
CA LEU A 170 -0.27 -20.99 7.65
C LEU A 170 -1.67 -20.56 8.08
N ALA A 171 -2.19 -19.44 7.58
CA ALA A 171 -3.55 -19.00 7.86
C ALA A 171 -4.59 -19.60 6.91
N VAL A 172 -4.15 -20.15 5.78
CA VAL A 172 -5.01 -20.84 4.79
C VAL A 172 -5.20 -22.31 5.17
N LEU A 173 -4.15 -22.95 5.69
CA LEU A 173 -4.17 -24.33 6.20
C LEU A 173 -4.99 -24.44 7.49
#